data_AF-A0ABD4SKY2-F1
#
_entry.id   AF-A0ABD4SKY2-F1
#
_cell.length_a   1.000
_cell.length_b   1.000
_cell.length_c   1.000
_cell.angle_alpha   90.00
_cell.angle_beta   90.00
_cell.angle_gamma   90.00
#
_symmetry.space_group_name_H-M   'P 1'
#
loop_
_entity.id
_entity.type
_entity.pdbx_description
1 polymer ?
#
loop_
_entity_poly.entity_id
_entity_poly.type
_entity_poly.pdbx_seq_one_letter_code
_entity_poly.pdbx_strand_id
1 'polypeptide(L)'
;MTKKHQVFRQLDSVTDKAAEYINYFAYHPSKDFTRKRKMDAKTFIKTTLGMQGNCLNKELADAFPKFSERMTASAYEQQKSKVNPRLFKVILYEFNSTLKQPALYRGYRLLAIDGSDFALPYDKHSP
;
A
#
# COMPACT_ATOMS: atom_id res chain seq x y z
N MET A 1 5.58 5.23 -24.88
CA MET A 1 5.27 4.77 -23.50
C MET A 1 3.87 5.21 -23.12
N THR A 2 2.98 4.32 -22.68
CA THR A 2 1.60 4.66 -22.30
C THR A 2 1.53 5.27 -20.89
N LYS A 3 0.57 6.17 -20.63
CA LYS A 3 0.36 6.85 -19.33
C LYS A 3 0.33 5.87 -18.14
N LYS A 4 -0.26 4.67 -18.31
CA LYS A 4 -0.29 3.58 -17.30
C LYS A 4 1.12 3.17 -16.82
N HIS A 5 2.09 3.02 -17.74
CA HIS A 5 3.47 2.66 -17.39
C HIS A 5 4.22 3.80 -16.68
N GLN A 6 3.78 5.05 -16.82
CA GLN A 6 4.36 6.17 -16.11
C GLN A 6 3.88 6.19 -14.65
N VAL A 7 2.59 5.96 -14.40
CA VAL A 7 2.01 5.96 -13.06
C VAL A 7 2.62 4.87 -12.17
N PHE A 8 2.74 3.63 -12.68
CA PHE A 8 3.36 2.55 -11.90
C PHE A 8 4.82 2.85 -11.55
N ARG A 9 5.59 3.43 -12.47
CA ARG A 9 6.97 3.84 -12.18
C ARG A 9 7.06 4.94 -11.12
N GLN A 10 6.11 5.88 -11.12
CA GLN A 10 6.03 6.92 -10.09
C GLN A 10 5.72 6.31 -8.73
N LEU A 11 4.76 5.40 -8.65
CA LEU A 11 4.43 4.68 -7.43
C LEU A 11 5.63 3.87 -6.93
N ASP A 12 6.28 3.09 -7.81
CA ASP A 12 7.47 2.32 -7.47
C ASP A 12 8.57 3.22 -6.88
N SER A 13 8.86 4.36 -7.53
CA SER A 13 9.87 5.30 -7.06
C SER A 13 9.55 5.87 -5.67
N VAL A 14 8.27 6.20 -5.42
CA VAL A 14 7.83 6.69 -4.10
C VAL A 14 7.92 5.60 -3.04
N THR A 15 7.50 4.37 -3.35
CA THR A 15 7.59 3.24 -2.41
C THR A 15 9.03 2.87 -2.08
N ASP A 16 9.93 2.95 -3.06
CA ASP A 16 11.35 2.64 -2.87
C ASP A 16 12.00 3.68 -1.94
N LYS A 17 11.72 4.97 -2.12
CA LYS A 17 12.15 6.02 -1.19
C LYS A 17 11.55 5.84 0.20
N ALA A 18 10.27 5.51 0.29
CA ALA A 18 9.61 5.29 1.58
C ALA A 18 10.23 4.10 2.34
N ALA A 19 10.66 3.06 1.63
CA ALA A 19 11.38 1.93 2.20
C ALA A 19 12.80 2.29 2.67
N GLU A 20 13.51 3.14 1.93
CA GLU A 20 14.83 3.66 2.34
C GLU A 20 14.74 4.47 3.64
N TYR A 21 13.69 5.28 3.78
CA TYR A 21 13.43 6.11 4.95
C TYR A 21 12.54 5.45 6.01
N ILE A 22 12.40 4.11 5.99
CA ILE A 22 11.48 3.39 6.89
C ILE A 22 11.74 3.66 8.37
N ASN A 23 13.00 3.93 8.75
CA ASN A 23 13.40 4.22 10.13
C ASN A 23 12.69 5.46 10.71
N TYR A 24 12.28 6.43 9.89
CA TYR A 24 11.49 7.58 10.35
C TYR A 24 10.04 7.22 10.70
N PHE A 25 9.57 6.05 10.27
CA PHE A 25 8.23 5.55 10.48
C PHE A 25 8.18 4.33 11.39
N ALA A 26 9.32 3.74 11.73
CA ALA A 26 9.39 2.60 12.63
C ALA A 26 9.16 3.04 14.09
N TYR A 27 8.47 2.22 14.89
CA TYR A 27 8.30 2.50 16.32
C TYR A 27 9.62 2.36 17.10
N HIS A 28 10.50 1.43 16.71
CA HIS A 28 11.84 1.29 17.27
C HIS A 28 12.90 1.38 16.17
N PRO A 29 13.31 2.58 15.73
CA PRO A 29 14.20 2.77 14.58
C PRO A 29 15.57 2.09 14.68
N SER A 30 16.05 1.81 15.89
CA SER A 30 17.31 1.09 16.13
C SER A 30 17.19 -0.44 16.03
N LYS A 31 15.97 -0.98 15.94
CA LYS A 31 15.70 -2.44 15.98
C LYS A 31 14.82 -2.92 14.81
N ASP A 32 13.79 -2.16 14.48
CA ASP A 32 12.82 -2.49 13.46
C ASP A 32 13.40 -2.20 12.06
N PHE A 33 13.14 -3.09 11.10
CA PHE A 33 13.64 -3.02 9.71
C PHE A 33 15.16 -2.90 9.52
N THR A 34 15.99 -3.06 10.56
CA THR A 34 17.46 -2.99 10.44
C THR A 34 18.10 -4.26 9.87
N ARG A 35 17.40 -5.40 9.91
CA ARG A 35 17.90 -6.70 9.43
C ARG A 35 17.31 -7.05 8.07
N LYS A 36 18.12 -7.65 7.19
CA LYS A 36 17.66 -8.26 5.94
C LYS A 36 16.77 -9.47 6.26
N ARG A 37 15.50 -9.40 5.86
CA ARG A 37 14.48 -10.44 6.03
C ARG A 37 13.78 -10.69 4.69
N LYS A 38 13.08 -11.82 4.58
CA LYS A 38 12.26 -12.17 3.41
C LYS A 38 11.17 -11.13 3.13
N MET A 39 10.59 -10.55 4.18
CA MET A 39 9.71 -9.40 4.11
C MET A 39 10.45 -8.18 4.69
N ASP A 40 11.23 -7.55 3.82
CA ASP A 40 11.88 -6.27 4.08
C ASP A 40 10.87 -5.10 3.96
N ALA A 41 11.32 -3.87 4.23
CA ALA A 41 10.46 -2.69 4.21
C ALA A 41 9.78 -2.49 2.85
N LYS A 42 10.54 -2.66 1.75
CA LYS A 42 10.04 -2.50 0.38
C LYS A 42 8.97 -3.55 0.06
N THR A 43 9.24 -4.81 0.37
CA THR A 43 8.30 -5.91 0.17
C THR A 43 7.04 -5.68 0.99
N PHE A 44 7.17 -5.35 2.28
CA PHE A 44 6.04 -5.04 3.15
C PHE A 44 5.15 -3.92 2.57
N ILE A 45 5.73 -2.77 2.19
CA ILE A 45 4.99 -1.64 1.63
C ILE A 45 4.24 -2.04 0.36
N LYS A 46 4.92 -2.71 -0.58
CA LYS A 46 4.31 -3.14 -1.84
C LYS A 46 3.21 -4.18 -1.62
N THR A 47 3.42 -5.13 -0.71
CA THR A 47 2.40 -6.11 -0.33
C THR A 47 1.18 -5.41 0.25
N THR A 48 1.34 -4.47 1.18
CA THR A 48 0.21 -3.75 1.78
C THR A 48 -0.56 -2.92 0.75
N LEU A 49 0.13 -2.18 -0.13
CA LEU A 49 -0.52 -1.38 -1.18
C LEU A 49 -1.21 -2.21 -2.25
N GLY A 50 -0.78 -3.47 -2.45
CA GLY A 50 -1.37 -4.39 -3.40
C GLY A 50 -2.62 -5.11 -2.88
N MET A 51 -2.98 -4.96 -1.59
CA MET A 51 -4.14 -5.66 -1.01
C MET A 51 -5.45 -5.14 -1.61
N GLN A 52 -6.38 -6.05 -1.89
CA GLN A 52 -7.65 -5.76 -2.58
C GLN A 52 -8.89 -5.90 -1.67
N GLY A 53 -8.70 -6.07 -0.36
CA GLY A 53 -9.79 -6.18 0.61
C GLY A 53 -10.26 -7.62 0.87
N ASN A 54 -9.53 -8.63 0.40
CA ASN A 54 -9.78 -10.03 0.75
C ASN A 54 -9.24 -10.38 2.15
N CYS A 55 -9.41 -11.63 2.57
CA CYS A 55 -8.75 -12.13 3.78
C CYS A 55 -7.22 -12.11 3.62
N LEU A 56 -6.50 -11.85 4.71
CA LEU A 56 -5.04 -11.68 4.69
C LEU A 56 -4.29 -12.88 4.06
N ASN A 57 -4.77 -14.11 4.28
CA ASN A 57 -4.16 -15.31 3.68
C ASN A 57 -4.27 -15.32 2.15
N LYS A 58 -5.39 -14.84 1.60
CA LYS A 58 -5.59 -14.73 0.15
C LYS A 58 -4.67 -13.65 -0.43
N GLU A 59 -4.61 -12.49 0.21
CA GLU A 59 -3.72 -11.40 -0.18
C GLU A 59 -2.24 -11.84 -0.19
N LEU A 60 -1.80 -12.55 0.85
CA LEU A 60 -0.44 -13.09 0.92
C LEU A 60 -0.19 -14.22 -0.10
N ALA A 61 -1.21 -15.01 -0.44
CA ALA A 61 -1.08 -16.03 -1.48
C ALA A 61 -0.89 -15.39 -2.87
N ASP A 62 -1.57 -14.28 -3.13
CA ASP A 62 -1.50 -13.55 -4.40
C ASP A 62 -0.19 -12.73 -4.50
N ALA A 63 0.25 -12.10 -3.40
CA ALA A 63 1.53 -11.38 -3.35
C ALA A 63 2.76 -12.30 -3.45
N PHE A 64 2.65 -13.54 -2.99
CA PHE A 64 3.74 -14.52 -2.99
C PHE A 64 3.27 -15.84 -3.67
N PRO A 65 3.24 -15.89 -5.01
CA PRO A 65 2.66 -17.01 -5.75
C PRO A 65 3.47 -18.31 -5.57
N LYS A 66 4.78 -18.20 -5.38
CA LYS A 66 5.64 -19.35 -5.06
C LYS A 66 5.43 -19.76 -3.61
N PHE A 67 5.03 -21.01 -3.39
CA PHE A 67 4.74 -21.53 -2.05
C PHE A 67 5.94 -21.45 -1.09
N SER A 68 7.16 -21.74 -1.57
CA SER A 68 8.40 -21.61 -0.79
C SER A 68 8.70 -20.16 -0.38
N GLU A 69 8.21 -19.18 -1.15
CA GLU A 69 8.39 -17.76 -0.90
C GLU A 69 7.22 -17.13 -0.14
N ARG A 70 6.15 -17.89 0.14
CA ARG A 70 4.96 -17.38 0.83
C ARG A 70 5.26 -16.94 2.27
N MET A 71 4.64 -15.83 2.64
CA MET A 71 4.66 -15.30 4.01
C MET A 71 3.43 -15.77 4.78
N THR A 72 3.59 -16.01 6.08
CA THR A 72 2.44 -16.29 6.97
C THR A 72 1.74 -15.00 7.37
N ALA A 73 0.45 -15.08 7.67
CA ALA A 73 -0.32 -13.97 8.24
C ALA A 73 0.33 -13.39 9.51
N SER A 74 0.83 -14.27 10.39
CA SER A 74 1.54 -13.85 11.61
C SER A 74 2.81 -13.06 11.32
N ALA A 75 3.61 -13.48 10.33
CA ALA A 75 4.81 -12.75 9.94
C ALA A 75 4.48 -11.38 9.35
N TYR A 76 3.36 -11.25 8.63
CA TYR A 76 2.86 -9.96 8.15
C TYR A 76 2.40 -9.05 9.28
N GLU A 77 1.54 -9.51 10.17
CA GLU A 77 1.07 -8.69 11.30
C GLU A 77 2.22 -8.25 12.21
N GLN A 78 3.24 -9.10 12.41
CA GLN A 78 4.46 -8.73 13.12
C GLN A 78 5.33 -7.69 12.40
N GLN A 79 5.25 -7.55 11.07
CA GLN A 79 5.93 -6.46 10.35
C GLN A 79 5.09 -5.19 10.39
N LYS A 80 3.78 -5.32 10.20
CA LYS A 80 2.82 -4.22 10.29
C LYS A 80 2.86 -3.53 11.66
N SER A 81 2.98 -4.30 12.75
CA SER A 81 3.04 -3.74 14.11
C SER A 81 4.29 -2.89 14.40
N LYS A 82 5.31 -2.95 13.53
CA LYS A 82 6.57 -2.17 13.69
C LYS A 82 6.52 -0.78 13.06
N VAL A 83 5.49 -0.48 12.27
CA VAL A 83 5.42 0.73 11.43
C VAL A 83 4.24 1.61 11.84
N ASN A 84 4.50 2.91 11.90
CA ASN A 84 3.48 3.94 12.05
C ASN A 84 2.69 4.12 10.74
N PRO A 85 1.34 4.11 10.77
CA PRO A 85 0.51 4.30 9.57
C PRO A 85 0.76 5.62 8.82
N ARG A 86 1.40 6.62 9.45
CA ARG A 86 1.89 7.84 8.79
C ARG A 86 2.74 7.57 7.55
N LEU A 87 3.43 6.42 7.49
CA LEU A 87 4.15 5.97 6.29
C LEU A 87 3.26 6.00 5.05
N PHE A 88 2.08 5.37 5.11
CA PHE A 88 1.17 5.26 3.97
C PHE A 88 0.56 6.61 3.60
N LYS A 89 0.36 7.49 4.59
CA LYS A 89 -0.07 8.87 4.34
C LYS A 89 1.00 9.66 3.57
N VAL A 90 2.29 9.50 3.92
CA VAL A 90 3.39 10.12 3.17
C VAL A 90 3.49 9.55 1.76
N ILE A 91 3.42 8.23 1.59
CA ILE A 91 3.40 7.59 0.26
C ILE A 91 2.29 8.19 -0.61
N LEU A 92 1.08 8.33 -0.07
CA LEU A 92 -0.05 8.91 -0.77
C LEU A 92 0.23 10.36 -1.21
N TYR A 93 0.75 11.20 -0.32
CA TYR A 93 1.06 12.59 -0.66
C TYR A 93 2.18 12.72 -1.69
N GLU A 94 3.28 11.98 -1.51
CA GLU A 94 4.41 11.98 -2.43
C GLU A 94 4.00 11.45 -3.79
N PHE A 95 3.24 10.36 -3.85
CA PHE A 95 2.69 9.87 -5.11
C PHE A 95 1.81 10.93 -5.80
N ASN A 96 0.90 11.56 -5.06
CA ASN A 96 0.04 12.61 -5.59
C ASN A 96 0.81 13.87 -6.03
N SER A 97 1.98 14.16 -5.47
CA SER A 97 2.84 15.27 -5.87
C SER A 97 3.56 14.99 -7.20
N THR A 98 3.85 13.72 -7.51
CA THR A 98 4.44 13.33 -8.80
C THR A 98 3.49 13.49 -9.98
N LEU A 99 2.18 13.52 -9.74
CA LEU A 99 1.14 13.74 -10.75
C LEU A 99 1.13 15.23 -11.14
N LYS A 100 2.06 15.64 -12.00
CA LYS A 100 2.16 17.01 -12.50
C LYS A 100 0.90 17.40 -13.28
N GLN A 101 0.30 18.54 -12.91
CA GLN A 101 -0.84 19.18 -13.56
C GLN A 101 -2.08 18.28 -13.72
N PRO A 102 -2.83 18.00 -12.64
CA PRO A 102 -4.15 17.44 -12.80
C PRO A 102 -5.01 18.40 -13.62
N ALA A 103 -5.73 17.90 -14.60
CA ALA A 103 -6.73 18.69 -15.31
C ALA A 103 -7.72 19.23 -14.26
N LEU A 104 -7.85 20.55 -14.19
CA LEU A 104 -8.76 21.20 -13.26
C LEU A 104 -10.15 21.27 -13.90
N TYR A 105 -11.18 20.90 -13.16
CA TYR A 105 -12.56 21.16 -13.52
C TYR A 105 -13.00 22.45 -12.84
N ARG A 106 -13.18 23.52 -13.62
CA ARG A 106 -13.59 24.85 -13.10
C ARG A 106 -12.69 25.36 -11.95
N GLY A 107 -11.38 25.13 -12.05
CA GLY A 107 -10.41 25.51 -11.01
C GLY A 107 -10.23 24.49 -9.88
N TYR A 108 -11.04 23.42 -9.84
CA TYR A 108 -10.95 22.36 -8.83
C TYR A 108 -10.22 21.12 -9.33
N ARG A 109 -9.41 20.50 -8.46
CA ARG A 109 -8.84 19.17 -8.70
C ARG A 109 -9.91 18.12 -8.38
N LEU A 110 -10.41 17.43 -9.40
CA LEU A 110 -11.31 16.29 -9.20
C LEU A 110 -10.49 15.08 -8.72
N LEU A 111 -10.89 14.52 -7.58
CA LEU A 111 -10.38 13.24 -7.08
C LEU A 111 -11.52 12.23 -7.21
N ALA A 112 -11.34 11.22 -8.06
CA ALA A 112 -12.25 10.09 -8.06
C ALA A 112 -11.93 9.22 -6.84
N ILE A 113 -12.92 9.06 -5.96
CA ILE A 113 -12.91 8.03 -4.92
C ILE A 113 -13.79 6.92 -5.49
N ASP A 114 -13.21 6.04 -6.31
CA ASP A 114 -13.94 4.90 -6.86
C ASP A 114 -14.26 3.89 -5.75
N GLY A 115 -15.42 3.27 -5.87
CA GLY A 115 -16.34 2.93 -4.80
C GLY A 115 -15.88 1.82 -3.85
N SER A 116 -16.27 1.98 -2.59
CA SER A 116 -16.57 0.82 -1.76
C SER A 116 -17.74 0.09 -2.41
N ASP A 117 -17.64 -1.24 -2.60
CA ASP A 117 -18.80 -2.05 -2.97
C ASP A 117 -19.87 -1.85 -1.89
N PHE A 118 -20.92 -1.11 -2.22
CA PHE A 118 -22.08 -0.97 -1.36
C PHE A 118 -22.89 -2.25 -1.51
N ALA A 119 -22.68 -3.20 -0.60
CA ALA A 119 -23.56 -4.35 -0.48
C ALA A 119 -24.93 -3.84 -0.03
N LEU A 120 -25.85 -3.67 -0.98
CA LEU A 120 -27.25 -3.45 -0.66
C LEU A 120 -27.74 -4.62 0.20
N PRO A 121 -28.49 -4.36 1.29
CA PRO A 121 -29.17 -5.43 2.00
C PRO A 121 -30.01 -6.23 1.00
N TYR A 122 -29.82 -7.56 0.98
CA TYR A 122 -30.62 -8.46 0.15
C TYR A 122 -32.10 -8.47 0.58
N ASP A 123 -32.37 -8.06 1.83
CA ASP A 123 -33.70 -8.01 2.41
C ASP A 123 -34.33 -6.62 2.26
N LYS A 124 -35.48 -6.59 1.58
CA LYS A 124 -36.37 -5.41 1.44
C LYS A 124 -36.97 -4.92 2.77
N HIS A 125 -36.79 -5.67 3.87
CA HIS A 125 -37.27 -5.34 5.21
C HIS A 125 -36.15 -5.14 6.23
N SER A 126 -34.87 -5.10 5.81
CA SER A 126 -33.79 -4.67 6.70
C SER A 126 -34.06 -3.21 7.13
N PRO A 127 -34.10 -2.92 8.44
CA PRO A 127 -34.36 -1.57 8.95
C PRO A 127 -33.28 -0.56 8.56
#